data_AF-A0A6C0EQ72-F1
#
_entry.id   AF-A0A6C0EQ72-F1
#
_cell.length_a   1.000
_cell.length_b   1.000
_cell.length_c   1.000
_cell.angle_alpha   90.00
_cell.angle_beta   90.00
_cell.angle_gamma   90.00
#
_symmetry.space_group_name_H-M   'P 1'
#
loop_
_entity.id
_entity.type
_entity.pdbx_description
1 polymer ?
#
loop_
_entity_poly.entity_id
_entity_poly.type
_entity_poly.pdbx_seq_one_letter_code
_entity_poly.pdbx_strand_id
1 'polypeptide(L)' 'MPNKKTQKIGSRAKVMHGGAEKTSGGLTKDDLMYNKGGRIVSKKKNQTMRQKMN' A
#
# COMPACT_ATOMS: atom_id res chain seq x y z
N MET A 1 16.41 3.59 -20.68
CA MET A 1 17.07 4.22 -19.53
C MET A 1 16.35 3.80 -18.25
N PRO A 2 16.90 2.98 -17.34
CA PRO A 2 16.19 2.66 -16.11
C PRO A 2 16.35 3.85 -15.16
N ASN A 3 15.33 4.71 -15.06
CA ASN A 3 15.26 5.78 -14.07
C ASN A 3 15.08 5.16 -12.68
N LYS A 4 16.18 4.66 -12.11
CA LYS A 4 16.22 3.72 -10.99
C LYS A 4 16.38 4.45 -9.67
N LYS A 5 15.31 5.09 -9.18
CA LYS A 5 15.22 5.57 -7.79
C LYS A 5 13.95 5.12 -7.06
N THR A 6 13.29 4.06 -7.54
CA THR A 6 12.32 3.32 -6.73
C THR A 6 13.09 2.49 -5.70
N GLN A 7 12.91 2.82 -4.42
CA GLN A 7 13.45 1.96 -3.35
C GLN A 7 12.71 0.62 -3.36
N LYS A 8 13.42 -0.50 -3.17
CA LYS A 8 12.77 -1.81 -3.09
C LYS A 8 11.74 -1.87 -1.95
N ILE A 9 12.05 -1.23 -0.82
CA ILE A 9 11.20 -1.19 0.36
C ILE A 9 10.98 0.27 0.78
N GLY A 10 9.74 0.65 1.07
CA GLY A 10 9.38 1.97 1.54
C GLY A 10 8.16 2.00 2.45
N SER A 11 7.77 3.20 2.89
CA SER A 11 6.51 3.39 3.60
C SER A 11 5.31 3.21 2.65
N ARG A 12 4.11 2.97 3.19
CA ARG A 12 2.88 2.89 2.39
C ARG A 12 2.65 4.12 1.52
N ALA A 13 2.95 5.31 2.05
CA ALA A 13 2.91 6.55 1.29
C ALA A 13 3.90 6.52 0.12
N LYS A 14 5.15 6.13 0.36
CA LYS A 14 6.18 6.07 -0.68
C LYS A 14 5.81 5.09 -1.79
N VAL A 15 5.25 3.94 -1.45
CA VAL A 15 4.74 2.95 -2.44
C VAL A 15 3.57 3.53 -3.24
N MET A 16 2.61 4.18 -2.58
CA MET A 16 1.46 4.79 -3.25
C MET A 16 1.87 5.90 -4.24
N HIS A 17 2.86 6.71 -3.87
CA HIS A 17 3.41 7.78 -4.71
C HIS A 17 4.45 7.30 -5.74
N GLY A 18 4.71 5.98 -5.83
CA GLY A 18 5.64 5.41 -6.82
C GLY A 18 7.13 5.60 -6.50
N GLY A 19 7.47 6.00 -5.27
CA GLY A 19 8.84 6.11 -4.79
C GLY A 19 9.42 4.80 -4.23
N ALA A 20 8.61 3.75 -4.11
CA ALA A 20 9.04 2.42 -3.68
C ALA A 20 8.20 1.30 -4.32
N GLU A 21 8.81 0.13 -4.52
CA GLU A 21 8.14 -1.05 -5.11
C GLU A 21 7.14 -1.68 -4.14
N LYS A 22 7.55 -1.89 -2.89
CA LYS A 22 6.74 -2.52 -1.86
C LYS A 22 7.02 -1.97 -0.46
N THR A 23 6.15 -2.28 0.48
CA THR A 23 6.35 -2.00 1.90
C THR A 23 7.27 -3.05 2.56
N SER A 24 7.71 -2.79 3.79
CA SER A 24 8.48 -3.79 4.57
C SER A 24 7.72 -5.10 4.75
N GLY A 25 6.39 -5.06 4.80
CA GLY A 25 5.51 -6.24 4.85
C GLY A 25 5.11 -6.79 3.48
N GLY A 26 5.79 -6.40 2.40
CA GLY A 26 5.55 -6.96 1.06
C GLY A 26 4.38 -6.36 0.27
N LEU A 27 3.59 -5.44 0.85
CA LEU A 27 2.46 -4.82 0.14
C LEU A 27 2.94 -3.93 -1.00
N THR A 28 2.40 -4.16 -2.19
CA THR A 28 2.61 -3.32 -3.38
C THR A 28 1.57 -2.20 -3.45
N LYS A 29 1.67 -1.33 -4.46
CA LYS A 29 0.67 -0.27 -4.68
C LYS A 29 -0.73 -0.84 -4.90
N ASP A 30 -0.84 -1.97 -5.59
CA ASP A 30 -2.12 -2.62 -5.89
C ASP A 30 -2.77 -3.23 -4.65
N ASP A 31 -1.98 -3.57 -3.62
CA ASP A 31 -2.47 -4.07 -2.33
C ASP A 31 -2.94 -2.95 -1.40
N LEU A 32 -2.66 -1.69 -1.73
CA LEU A 32 -2.97 -0.52 -0.92
C LEU A 32 -4.17 0.26 -1.47
N MET A 33 -4.92 0.90 -0.58
CA MET A 33 -6.02 1.79 -0.93
C MET A 33 -6.15 2.93 0.07
N TYR A 34 -6.79 4.02 -0.33
CA TYR A 34 -7.26 5.04 0.59
C TYR A 34 -8.57 4.58 1.22
N ASN A 35 -8.65 4.60 2.55
CA ASN A 35 -9.94 4.44 3.23
C ASN A 35 -10.75 5.76 3.20
N LYS A 36 -11.99 5.73 3.69
CA LYS A 36 -12.86 6.91 3.77
C LYS A 36 -12.24 8.07 4.58
N GLY A 37 -11.30 7.79 5.49
CA GLY A 37 -10.58 8.79 6.27
C GLY A 37 -9.25 9.24 5.68
N GLY A 38 -8.99 8.97 4.39
CA GLY A 38 -7.78 9.43 3.68
C GLY A 38 -6.50 8.69 4.06
N ARG A 39 -6.56 7.61 4.85
CA ARG A 39 -5.38 6.83 5.25
C ARG A 39 -5.11 5.72 4.25
N ILE A 40 -3.83 5.47 3.98
CA ILE A 40 -3.37 4.38 3.13
C ILE A 40 -3.37 3.07 3.93
N VAL A 41 -4.30 2.17 3.60
CA VAL A 41 -4.51 0.88 4.26
C VAL A 41 -4.38 -0.28 3.27
N SER A 42 -4.22 -1.50 3.78
CA SER A 42 -4.28 -2.71 2.94
C SER A 42 -5.72 -3.00 2.51
N LYS A 43 -5.94 -3.28 1.23
CA LYS A 43 -7.24 -3.68 0.66
C LYS A 43 -7.78 -4.94 1.34
N LYS A 44 -6.94 -5.99 1.44
CA LYS A 44 -7.30 -7.26 2.08
C LYS A 44 -7.77 -7.05 3.52
N LYS A 45 -7.01 -6.28 4.31
CA LYS A 45 -7.38 -6.01 5.71
C LYS A 45 -8.69 -5.23 5.80
N ASN A 46 -8.90 -4.24 4.95
CA ASN A 46 -10.15 -3.47 4.92
C ASN A 46 -11.37 -4.35 4.58
N GLN A 47 -11.22 -5.30 3.65
CA GLN A 47 -12.27 -6.25 3.30
C GLN A 47 -12.58 -7.24 4.43
N THR A 48 -11.55 -7.87 5.01
CA THR A 48 -11.73 -8.83 6.11
C THR A 48 -12.35 -8.19 7.34
N MET A 49 -11.98 -6.96 7.68
CA MET A 49 -12.57 -6.24 8.83
C MET A 49 -14.07 -5.99 8.63
N ARG A 50 -14.50 -5.64 7.41
CA ARG A 50 -15.92 -5.45 7.10
C ARG A 50 -16.71 -6.75 7.21
N GLN A 51 -16.13 -7.86 6.77
CA GLN A 51 -16.77 -9.17 6.84
C GLN A 51 -16.94 -9.66 8.28
N LYS A 52 -16.02 -9.31 9.19
CA LYS A 52 -16.08 -9.70 10.61
C LYS A 52 -17.07 -8.89 11.46
N MET A 53 -17.65 -7.81 10.94
CA MET A 53 -18.62 -6.97 11.65
C MET A 53 -20.09 -7.38 11.42
N ASN A 54 -20.33 -8.48 10.70
CA ASN A 54 -21.62 -9.12 10.50
C ASN A 54 -21.71 -10.40 11.34
#